data_AF-A0A0R0M5C7-F1
#
_entry.id   AF-A0A0R0M5C7-F1
#
_cell.length_a   1.000
_cell.length_b   1.000
_cell.length_c   1.000
_cell.angle_alpha   90.00
_cell.angle_beta   90.00
_cell.angle_gamma   90.00
#
_symmetry.space_group_name_H-M   'P 1'
#
loop_
_entity.id
_entity.type
_entity.pdbx_description
1 polymer ?
#
loop_
_entity_poly.entity_id
_entity_poly.type
_entity_poly.pdbx_seq_one_letter_code
_entity_poly.pdbx_strand_id
1 'polypeptide(L)'
;MTSVAFINKHEIDDFVRKQTGLSNRLVFKKICITKDEFNVLTSSGWFFDSIINYYLELVTDYAKFLRLKVGSLNTANSLFFVKESLENTVAKLNEHSFLNQDLFFIPLHVNGNHWSLIVFEKKKLILEYWDSMNSHDSAYAGIIKKLVKSIEHMLVQKTKRISKINVEIINCQKQDNDYDCGMFVCLFARNRLFERTFKINKETLSIFRLIIAHEIIEKKILYHTNVQLK
;
A
#
# COMPACT_ATOMS: atom_id res chain seq x y z
N MET A 1 -24.10 13.28 5.22
CA MET A 1 -24.65 11.91 5.19
C MET A 1 -23.65 11.02 4.45
N THR A 2 -22.86 10.22 5.14
CA THR A 2 -21.98 9.23 4.51
C THR A 2 -22.82 8.08 3.96
N SER A 3 -22.95 7.98 2.64
CA SER A 3 -23.62 6.85 1.99
C SER A 3 -22.82 5.57 2.25
N VAL A 4 -23.37 4.65 3.03
CA VAL A 4 -22.79 3.31 3.20
C VAL A 4 -22.94 2.57 1.88
N ALA A 5 -21.83 2.12 1.29
CA ALA A 5 -21.88 1.23 0.14
C ALA A 5 -22.15 -0.19 0.66
N PHE A 6 -23.33 -0.72 0.35
CA PHE A 6 -23.63 -2.12 0.60
C PHE A 6 -22.98 -2.97 -0.47
N ILE A 7 -22.09 -3.87 -0.08
CA ILE A 7 -21.48 -4.82 -1.00
C ILE A 7 -22.15 -6.17 -0.79
N ASN A 8 -22.82 -6.64 -1.83
CA ASN A 8 -23.26 -8.03 -1.89
C ASN A 8 -22.06 -8.90 -2.27
N LYS A 9 -21.60 -9.75 -1.34
CA LYS A 9 -20.44 -10.63 -1.53
C LYS A 9 -20.63 -11.54 -2.75
N HIS A 10 -21.83 -12.05 -2.96
CA HIS A 10 -22.12 -12.96 -4.07
C HIS A 10 -22.00 -12.23 -5.42
N GLU A 11 -22.54 -11.01 -5.52
CA GLU A 11 -22.47 -10.23 -6.76
C GLU A 11 -21.02 -9.87 -7.15
N ILE A 12 -20.19 -9.46 -6.18
CA ILE A 12 -18.79 -9.14 -6.46
C ILE A 12 -17.97 -10.39 -6.78
N ASP A 13 -18.23 -11.51 -6.10
CA ASP A 13 -17.57 -12.79 -6.41
C ASP A 13 -17.93 -13.27 -7.81
N ASP A 14 -19.23 -13.26 -8.18
CA ASP A 14 -19.71 -13.60 -9.52
C ASP A 14 -19.08 -12.70 -10.60
N PHE A 15 -19.01 -11.40 -10.34
CA PHE A 15 -18.37 -10.45 -11.24
C PHE A 15 -16.89 -10.79 -11.44
N VAL A 16 -16.13 -10.94 -10.35
CA VAL A 16 -14.69 -11.23 -10.42
C VAL A 16 -14.44 -12.56 -11.14
N ARG A 17 -15.22 -13.61 -10.84
CA ARG A 17 -15.13 -14.92 -11.50
C ARG A 17 -15.44 -14.90 -12.98
N LYS A 18 -16.35 -14.04 -13.45
CA LYS A 18 -16.60 -13.89 -14.89
C LYS A 18 -15.39 -13.28 -15.61
N GLN A 19 -14.63 -12.43 -14.93
CA GLN A 19 -13.49 -11.72 -15.52
C GLN A 19 -12.20 -12.54 -15.54
N THR A 20 -12.03 -13.51 -14.61
CA THR A 20 -10.90 -14.46 -14.65
C THR A 20 -10.87 -15.31 -15.94
N GLY A 21 -12.01 -15.40 -16.65
CA GLY A 21 -12.14 -16.08 -17.94
C GLY A 21 -11.80 -15.25 -19.18
N LEU A 22 -11.74 -13.91 -19.09
CA LEU A 22 -11.88 -13.03 -20.27
C LEU A 22 -10.59 -12.33 -20.75
N SER A 23 -9.54 -12.23 -19.92
CA SER A 23 -8.26 -11.64 -20.34
C SER A 23 -7.06 -12.39 -19.76
N ASN A 24 -6.02 -12.59 -20.56
CA ASN A 24 -4.78 -13.22 -20.12
C ASN A 24 -3.92 -12.28 -19.24
N ARG A 25 -4.13 -10.96 -19.32
CA ARG A 25 -3.35 -9.93 -18.60
C ARG A 25 -4.19 -8.68 -18.30
N LEU A 26 -3.97 -8.08 -17.13
CA LEU A 26 -4.51 -6.78 -16.74
C LEU A 26 -3.37 -5.76 -16.69
N VAL A 27 -3.44 -4.74 -17.54
CA VAL A 27 -2.40 -3.70 -17.64
C VAL A 27 -2.95 -2.35 -17.19
N PHE A 28 -2.22 -1.70 -16.29
CA PHE A 28 -2.45 -0.31 -15.88
C PHE A 28 -1.12 0.41 -15.78
N LYS A 29 -1.01 1.51 -16.53
CA LYS A 29 0.27 2.20 -16.75
C LYS A 29 1.32 1.21 -17.23
N LYS A 30 2.44 1.07 -16.50
CA LYS A 30 3.56 0.17 -16.81
C LYS A 30 3.49 -1.15 -16.02
N ILE A 31 2.39 -1.41 -15.30
CA ILE A 31 2.23 -2.58 -14.44
C ILE A 31 1.30 -3.57 -15.13
N CYS A 32 1.73 -4.83 -15.17
CA CYS A 32 0.98 -5.94 -15.74
C CYS A 32 0.76 -6.99 -14.66
N ILE A 33 -0.49 -7.41 -14.49
CA ILE A 33 -0.88 -8.56 -13.67
C ILE A 33 -1.29 -9.66 -14.66
N THR A 34 -0.63 -10.81 -14.58
CA THR A 34 -0.98 -12.01 -15.33
C THR A 34 -2.23 -12.68 -14.75
N LYS A 35 -2.84 -13.58 -15.51
CA LYS A 35 -3.98 -14.37 -15.03
C LYS A 35 -3.67 -15.13 -13.74
N ASP A 36 -2.50 -15.76 -13.63
CA ASP A 36 -2.13 -16.54 -12.45
C ASP A 36 -1.94 -15.66 -11.22
N GLU A 37 -1.30 -14.49 -11.39
CA GLU A 37 -1.20 -13.51 -10.33
C GLU A 37 -2.59 -13.02 -9.90
N PHE A 38 -3.47 -12.69 -10.85
CA PHE A 38 -4.82 -12.25 -10.56
C PHE A 38 -5.63 -13.29 -9.78
N ASN A 39 -5.49 -14.58 -10.09
CA ASN A 39 -6.21 -15.66 -9.40
C ASN A 39 -5.89 -15.70 -7.89
N VAL A 40 -4.73 -15.20 -7.47
CA VAL A 40 -4.39 -15.08 -6.04
C VAL A 40 -5.30 -14.12 -5.28
N LEU A 41 -5.89 -13.12 -5.96
CA LEU A 41 -6.87 -12.22 -5.35
C LEU A 41 -8.19 -12.90 -4.96
N THR A 42 -8.41 -14.15 -5.36
CA THR A 42 -9.61 -14.92 -5.02
C THR A 42 -9.32 -16.23 -4.28
N SER A 43 -8.05 -16.45 -3.89
CA SER A 43 -7.58 -17.68 -3.23
C SER A 43 -6.66 -17.36 -2.07
N SER A 44 -6.29 -18.35 -1.25
CA SER A 44 -5.40 -18.20 -0.08
C SER A 44 -3.91 -18.04 -0.42
N GLY A 45 -3.59 -17.35 -1.52
CA GLY A 45 -2.20 -17.13 -1.95
C GLY A 45 -1.64 -15.77 -1.51
N TRP A 46 -0.32 -15.62 -1.65
CA TRP A 46 0.40 -14.38 -1.36
C TRP A 46 0.29 -13.40 -2.52
N PHE A 47 -0.03 -12.15 -2.23
CA PHE A 47 -0.05 -11.12 -3.27
C PHE A 47 1.35 -10.92 -3.85
N PHE A 48 1.41 -10.89 -5.17
CA PHE A 48 2.61 -10.58 -5.93
C PHE A 48 2.92 -9.08 -5.90
N ASP A 49 4.19 -8.73 -6.12
CA ASP A 49 4.66 -7.37 -6.35
C ASP A 49 3.78 -6.59 -7.35
N SER A 50 3.42 -7.24 -8.46
CA SER A 50 2.58 -6.64 -9.50
C SER A 50 1.23 -6.16 -8.95
N ILE A 51 0.61 -6.93 -8.06
CA ILE A 51 -0.66 -6.58 -7.41
C ILE A 51 -0.50 -5.39 -6.48
N ILE A 52 0.52 -5.42 -5.59
CA ILE A 52 0.77 -4.34 -4.63
C ILE A 52 1.06 -3.04 -5.38
N ASN A 53 1.95 -3.09 -6.37
CA ASN A 53 2.29 -1.94 -7.20
C ASN A 53 1.06 -1.39 -7.94
N TYR A 54 0.27 -2.26 -8.55
CA TYR A 54 -0.93 -1.86 -9.30
C TYR A 54 -1.89 -1.12 -8.37
N TYR A 55 -2.13 -1.68 -7.19
CA TYR A 55 -3.08 -1.13 -6.25
C TYR A 55 -2.61 0.21 -5.65
N LEU A 56 -1.33 0.35 -5.30
CA LEU A 56 -0.78 1.63 -4.85
C LEU A 56 -0.86 2.70 -5.95
N GLU A 57 -0.69 2.33 -7.23
CA GLU A 57 -0.93 3.26 -8.35
C GLU A 57 -2.41 3.66 -8.49
N LEU A 58 -3.36 2.76 -8.20
CA LEU A 58 -4.78 3.10 -8.15
C LEU A 58 -5.08 4.09 -7.01
N VAL A 59 -4.53 3.84 -5.82
CA VAL A 59 -4.71 4.70 -4.65
C VAL A 59 -4.14 6.09 -4.92
N THR A 60 -2.93 6.19 -5.50
CA THR A 60 -2.31 7.48 -5.81
C THR A 60 -3.01 8.22 -6.96
N ASP A 61 -3.54 7.52 -7.98
CA ASP A 61 -4.35 8.17 -9.02
C ASP A 61 -5.70 8.67 -8.49
N TYR A 62 -6.34 7.91 -7.60
CA TYR A 62 -7.54 8.38 -6.91
C TYR A 62 -7.24 9.62 -6.04
N ALA A 63 -6.10 9.63 -5.35
CA ALA A 63 -5.66 10.81 -4.59
C ALA A 63 -5.45 12.04 -5.50
N LYS A 64 -4.87 11.88 -6.70
CA LYS A 64 -4.75 12.95 -7.69
C LYS A 64 -6.11 13.46 -8.17
N PHE A 65 -7.08 12.56 -8.39
CA PHE A 65 -8.45 12.94 -8.71
C PHE A 65 -9.06 13.81 -7.60
N LEU A 66 -8.77 13.52 -6.33
CA LEU A 66 -9.13 14.35 -5.17
C LEU A 66 -8.26 15.61 -4.99
N ARG A 67 -7.32 15.89 -5.91
CA ARG A 67 -6.33 16.99 -5.83
C ARG A 67 -5.40 16.90 -4.61
N LEU A 68 -5.17 15.70 -4.09
CA LEU A 68 -4.21 15.42 -3.03
C LEU A 68 -2.84 15.10 -3.62
N LYS A 69 -1.78 15.51 -2.91
CA LYS A 69 -0.38 15.21 -3.29
C LYS A 69 0.06 13.94 -2.60
N VAL A 70 -0.21 12.80 -3.23
CA VAL A 70 0.15 11.49 -2.70
C VAL A 70 1.00 10.73 -3.72
N GLY A 71 2.11 10.17 -3.26
CA GLY A 71 3.00 9.35 -4.08
C GLY A 71 3.25 7.98 -3.48
N SER A 72 3.84 7.09 -4.27
CA SER A 72 4.27 5.77 -3.83
C SER A 72 5.56 5.35 -4.52
N LEU A 73 6.31 4.47 -3.86
CA LEU A 73 7.38 3.70 -4.49
C LEU A 73 6.86 2.34 -4.97
N ASN A 74 7.57 1.79 -5.97
CA ASN A 74 7.37 0.41 -6.39
C ASN A 74 8.06 -0.56 -5.41
N THR A 75 7.48 -1.75 -5.22
CA THR A 75 8.00 -2.85 -4.38
C THR A 75 9.43 -3.27 -4.70
N ALA A 76 9.89 -3.12 -5.95
CA ALA A 76 11.27 -3.38 -6.35
C ALA A 76 12.30 -2.55 -5.57
N ASN A 77 11.88 -1.44 -4.95
CA ASN A 77 12.74 -0.60 -4.12
C ASN A 77 12.84 -1.08 -2.66
N SER A 78 12.08 -2.09 -2.24
CA SER A 78 12.09 -2.57 -0.85
C SER A 78 13.47 -3.05 -0.40
N LEU A 79 14.13 -3.89 -1.21
CA LEU A 79 15.49 -4.39 -0.94
C LEU A 79 16.57 -3.33 -1.18
N PHE A 80 16.30 -2.34 -2.04
CA PHE A 80 17.21 -1.23 -2.28
C PHE A 80 17.54 -0.51 -0.96
N PHE A 81 16.52 -0.22 -0.14
CA PHE A 81 16.74 0.45 1.14
C PHE A 81 17.49 -0.39 2.19
N VAL A 82 17.53 -1.71 2.03
CA VAL A 82 18.34 -2.57 2.91
C VAL A 82 19.83 -2.39 2.57
N LYS A 83 20.19 -2.51 1.30
CA LYS A 83 21.59 -2.70 0.87
C LYS A 83 22.33 -1.40 0.53
N GLU A 84 21.61 -0.35 0.15
CA GLU A 84 22.21 0.83 -0.45
C GLU A 84 22.70 1.88 0.56
N SER A 85 23.56 2.78 0.09
CA SER A 85 24.04 3.91 0.90
C SER A 85 22.92 4.94 1.16
N LEU A 86 23.20 5.88 2.07
CA LEU A 86 22.30 6.99 2.35
C LEU A 86 22.12 7.89 1.12
N GLU A 87 23.20 8.18 0.40
CA GLU A 87 23.20 9.01 -0.80
C GLU A 87 22.35 8.40 -1.92
N ASN A 88 22.48 7.08 -2.13
CA ASN A 88 21.67 6.35 -3.11
C ASN A 88 20.19 6.32 -2.70
N THR A 89 19.90 6.18 -1.41
CA THR A 89 18.54 6.30 -0.86
C THR A 89 17.94 7.68 -1.13
N VAL A 90 18.71 8.74 -0.90
CA VAL A 90 18.29 10.13 -1.18
C VAL A 90 18.04 10.34 -2.68
N ALA A 91 18.94 9.88 -3.54
CA ALA A 91 18.79 9.97 -4.99
C ALA A 91 17.50 9.27 -5.46
N LYS A 92 17.26 8.05 -4.96
CA LYS A 92 16.04 7.29 -5.25
C LYS A 92 14.78 8.05 -4.83
N LEU A 93 14.74 8.62 -3.62
CA LEU A 93 13.59 9.41 -3.18
C LEU A 93 13.37 10.67 -4.04
N ASN A 94 14.45 11.31 -4.50
CA ASN A 94 14.37 12.46 -5.41
C ASN A 94 13.81 12.09 -6.80
N GLU A 95 14.20 10.94 -7.38
CA GLU A 95 13.64 10.45 -8.65
C GLU A 95 12.11 10.35 -8.62
N HIS A 96 11.55 10.03 -7.45
CA HIS A 96 10.12 9.93 -7.23
C HIS A 96 9.45 11.22 -6.73
N SER A 97 10.16 12.35 -6.80
CA SER A 97 9.66 13.65 -6.34
C SER A 97 9.11 13.60 -4.91
N PHE A 98 9.74 12.81 -4.02
CA PHE A 98 9.24 12.48 -2.68
C PHE A 98 8.84 13.73 -1.89
N LEU A 99 9.70 14.75 -1.84
CA LEU A 99 9.43 16.00 -1.12
C LEU A 99 8.36 16.90 -1.75
N ASN A 100 7.80 16.55 -2.91
CA ASN A 100 6.68 17.26 -3.51
C ASN A 100 5.33 16.66 -3.09
N GLN A 101 5.31 15.52 -2.41
CA GLN A 101 4.11 14.88 -1.87
C GLN A 101 3.86 15.30 -0.42
N ASP A 102 2.58 15.31 -0.01
CA ASP A 102 2.16 15.52 1.37
C ASP A 102 2.10 14.18 2.13
N LEU A 103 1.74 13.11 1.42
CA LEU A 103 1.70 11.73 1.92
C LEU A 103 2.46 10.82 0.94
N PHE A 104 3.26 9.90 1.45
CA PHE A 104 4.06 9.02 0.59
C PHE A 104 4.08 7.57 1.09
N PHE A 105 3.76 6.63 0.22
CA PHE A 105 3.70 5.18 0.51
C PHE A 105 4.97 4.45 0.05
N ILE A 106 5.57 3.65 0.94
CA ILE A 106 6.75 2.84 0.64
C ILE A 106 6.46 1.40 1.03
N PRO A 107 6.07 0.53 0.07
CA PRO A 107 5.87 -0.89 0.37
C PRO A 107 7.20 -1.58 0.63
N LEU A 108 7.22 -2.48 1.61
CA LEU A 108 8.40 -3.25 1.99
C LEU A 108 8.13 -4.75 1.86
N HIS A 109 9.06 -5.46 1.23
CA HIS A 109 9.11 -6.92 1.12
C HIS A 109 10.48 -7.41 1.55
N VAL A 110 10.70 -7.45 2.85
CA VAL A 110 12.00 -7.85 3.39
C VAL A 110 12.01 -9.37 3.52
N ASN A 111 13.10 -10.01 3.10
CA ASN A 111 13.31 -11.46 3.15
C ASN A 111 12.32 -12.32 2.32
N GLY A 112 11.49 -11.70 1.48
CA GLY A 112 10.65 -12.40 0.51
C GLY A 112 9.39 -13.07 1.07
N ASN A 113 9.10 -12.93 2.37
CA ASN A 113 8.00 -13.64 3.04
C ASN A 113 6.99 -12.73 3.75
N HIS A 114 7.20 -11.41 3.77
CA HIS A 114 6.32 -10.50 4.50
C HIS A 114 6.20 -9.14 3.83
N TRP A 115 4.96 -8.69 3.65
CA TRP A 115 4.64 -7.36 3.17
C TRP A 115 4.30 -6.43 4.34
N SER A 116 4.94 -5.26 4.39
CA SER A 116 4.61 -4.17 5.30
C SER A 116 4.63 -2.83 4.57
N LEU A 117 4.17 -1.76 5.22
CA LEU A 117 4.07 -0.44 4.62
C LEU A 117 4.70 0.62 5.52
N ILE A 118 5.56 1.46 4.93
CA ILE A 118 5.93 2.74 5.51
C ILE A 118 5.07 3.84 4.89
N VAL A 119 4.60 4.76 5.72
CA VAL A 119 3.93 5.98 5.28
C VAL A 119 4.68 7.18 5.83
N PHE A 120 5.02 8.14 4.96
CA PHE A 120 5.53 9.43 5.40
C PHE A 120 4.44 10.51 5.26
N GLU A 121 4.07 11.15 6.37
CA GLU A 121 3.23 12.34 6.39
C GLU A 121 4.10 13.58 6.58
N LYS A 122 4.33 14.29 5.48
CA LYS A 122 5.26 15.42 5.44
C LYS A 122 4.84 16.57 6.35
N LYS A 123 3.54 16.87 6.44
CA LYS A 123 3.02 17.99 7.24
C LYS A 123 3.28 17.80 8.73
N LYS A 124 3.19 16.56 9.22
CA LYS A 124 3.44 16.23 10.63
C LYS A 124 4.88 15.79 10.90
N LEU A 125 5.69 15.57 9.85
CA LEU A 125 7.03 14.98 9.94
C LEU A 125 7.01 13.64 10.68
N ILE A 126 6.04 12.79 10.35
CA ILE A 126 5.89 11.46 10.93
C ILE A 126 6.16 10.41 9.85
N LEU A 127 6.95 9.40 10.22
CA LEU A 127 7.12 8.16 9.48
C LEU A 127 6.42 7.03 10.24
N GLU A 128 5.33 6.55 9.67
CA GLU A 128 4.50 5.50 10.22
C GLU A 128 4.96 4.15 9.67
N TYR A 129 5.06 3.14 10.53
CA TYR A 129 5.31 1.75 10.14
C TYR A 129 4.07 0.91 10.42
N TRP A 130 3.53 0.30 9.36
CA TRP A 130 2.32 -0.51 9.38
C TRP A 130 2.67 -1.96 9.07
N ASP A 131 2.35 -2.85 10.03
CA ASP A 131 2.68 -4.27 9.96
C ASP A 131 1.55 -5.12 10.54
N SER A 132 0.94 -5.99 9.72
CA SER A 132 -0.13 -6.91 10.12
C SER A 132 0.34 -8.16 10.87
N MET A 133 1.65 -8.46 10.89
CA MET A 133 2.23 -9.65 11.55
C MET A 133 3.06 -9.34 12.79
N ASN A 134 3.28 -8.05 13.13
CA ASN A 134 4.19 -7.65 14.22
C ASN A 134 5.58 -8.29 14.08
N SER A 135 6.12 -8.29 12.87
CA SER A 135 7.46 -8.80 12.62
C SER A 135 8.48 -7.92 13.36
N HIS A 136 9.13 -8.48 14.39
CA HIS A 136 10.19 -7.82 15.15
C HIS A 136 11.55 -7.97 14.46
N ASP A 137 11.59 -7.96 13.13
CA ASP A 137 12.82 -8.17 12.38
C ASP A 137 13.67 -6.88 12.38
N SER A 138 14.90 -7.01 12.89
CA SER A 138 15.92 -5.96 12.96
C SER A 138 16.20 -5.28 11.61
N ALA A 139 15.97 -5.96 10.48
CA ALA A 139 16.12 -5.40 9.16
C ALA A 139 15.17 -4.20 8.94
N TYR A 140 13.92 -4.28 9.42
CA TYR A 140 12.96 -3.17 9.31
C TYR A 140 13.41 -1.94 10.10
N ALA A 141 13.94 -2.15 11.31
CA ALA A 141 14.49 -1.05 12.12
C ALA A 141 15.65 -0.35 11.41
N GLY A 142 16.52 -1.12 10.74
CA GLY A 142 17.60 -0.60 9.91
C GLY A 142 17.10 0.25 8.73
N ILE A 143 16.11 -0.25 7.99
CA ILE A 143 15.47 0.48 6.88
C ILE A 143 14.83 1.77 7.38
N ILE A 144 14.04 1.72 8.45
CA ILE A 144 13.35 2.89 9.02
C ILE A 144 14.38 3.95 9.42
N LYS A 145 15.44 3.57 10.15
CA LYS A 145 16.50 4.49 10.55
C LYS A 145 17.20 5.13 9.35
N LYS A 146 17.44 4.37 8.28
CA LYS A 146 18.06 4.88 7.04
C LYS A 146 17.12 5.86 6.33
N LEU A 147 15.84 5.54 6.22
CA LEU A 147 14.83 6.42 5.62
C LEU A 147 14.70 7.72 6.40
N VAL A 148 14.60 7.67 7.73
CA VAL A 148 14.57 8.87 8.59
C VAL A 148 15.76 9.77 8.28
N LYS A 149 16.99 9.23 8.36
CA LYS A 149 18.20 10.02 8.09
C LYS A 149 18.20 10.62 6.68
N SER A 150 17.78 9.84 5.68
CA SER A 150 17.74 10.28 4.29
C SER A 150 16.74 11.41 4.09
N ILE A 151 15.54 11.29 4.66
CA ILE A 151 14.48 12.31 4.55
C ILE A 151 14.87 13.58 5.32
N GLU A 152 15.39 13.45 6.55
CA GLU A 152 15.90 14.59 7.32
C GLU A 152 17.00 15.34 6.56
N HIS A 153 17.94 14.60 5.96
CA HIS A 153 18.99 15.19 5.12
C HIS A 153 18.40 15.96 3.93
N MET A 154 17.44 15.38 3.19
CA MET A 154 16.77 16.07 2.08
C MET A 154 16.02 17.32 2.53
N LEU A 155 15.34 17.27 3.69
CA LEU A 155 14.60 18.41 4.25
C LEU A 155 15.54 19.53 4.67
N VAL A 156 16.66 19.22 5.32
CA VAL A 156 17.70 20.19 5.68
C VAL A 156 18.28 20.85 4.43
N GLN A 157 18.59 20.08 3.38
CA GLN A 157 19.12 20.64 2.14
C GLN A 157 18.15 21.63 1.48
N LYS A 158 16.84 21.30 1.48
CA LYS A 158 15.77 22.11 0.85
C LYS A 158 15.34 23.32 1.67
N THR A 159 15.29 23.21 3.00
CA THR A 159 14.74 24.25 3.89
C THR A 159 15.80 25.05 4.65
N LYS A 160 17.05 24.56 4.69
CA LYS A 160 18.13 25.07 5.54
C LYS A 160 17.80 25.05 7.04
N ARG A 161 16.84 24.22 7.46
CA ARG A 161 16.42 24.06 8.86
C ARG A 161 16.53 22.60 9.29
N ILE A 162 16.93 22.38 10.54
CA ILE A 162 16.90 21.07 11.17
C ILE A 162 15.45 20.58 11.19
N SER A 163 15.23 19.40 10.65
CA SER A 163 13.95 18.70 10.68
C SER A 163 14.17 17.40 11.44
N LYS A 164 13.31 17.12 12.43
CA LYS A 164 13.32 15.86 13.15
C LYS A 164 12.07 15.08 12.78
N ILE A 165 12.24 13.85 12.33
CA ILE A 165 11.13 12.96 11.98
C ILE A 165 10.80 12.07 13.17
N ASN A 166 9.53 12.01 13.53
CA ASN A 166 9.04 11.06 14.52
C ASN A 166 8.71 9.74 13.82
N VAL A 167 9.07 8.62 14.46
CA VAL A 167 8.73 7.28 13.98
C VAL A 167 7.60 6.74 14.85
N GLU A 168 6.54 6.28 14.20
CA GLU A 168 5.39 5.68 14.88
C GLU A 168 5.16 4.25 14.38
N ILE A 169 5.11 3.29 15.30
CA ILE A 169 4.68 1.93 14.99
C ILE A 169 3.16 1.91 15.16
N ILE A 170 2.44 1.69 14.06
CA ILE A 170 0.99 1.79 14.09
C ILE A 170 0.37 0.52 14.65
N ASN A 171 -0.45 0.71 15.69
CA ASN A 171 -1.31 -0.34 16.22
C ASN A 171 -2.50 -0.59 15.27
N CYS A 172 -2.20 -1.26 14.17
CA CYS A 172 -3.17 -1.69 13.18
C CYS A 172 -3.71 -3.10 13.51
N GLN A 173 -4.81 -3.47 12.84
CA GLN A 173 -5.33 -4.81 12.94
C GLN A 173 -4.32 -5.84 12.41
N LYS A 174 -4.19 -6.95 13.14
CA LYS A 174 -3.29 -8.05 12.78
C LYS A 174 -4.00 -9.10 11.94
N GLN A 175 -3.26 -9.71 11.03
CA GLN A 175 -3.74 -10.85 10.26
C GLN A 175 -3.75 -12.12 11.13
N ASP A 176 -4.67 -13.03 10.85
CA ASP A 176 -4.82 -14.32 11.54
C ASP A 176 -4.32 -15.51 10.69
N ASN A 177 -3.79 -15.23 9.50
CA ASN A 177 -3.22 -16.19 8.56
C ASN A 177 -1.82 -15.73 8.10
N ASP A 178 -1.18 -16.47 7.21
CA ASP A 178 0.19 -16.24 6.73
C ASP A 178 0.25 -15.64 5.31
N TYR A 179 -0.88 -15.34 4.67
CA TYR A 179 -0.93 -14.97 3.25
C TYR A 179 -1.51 -13.59 2.95
N ASP A 180 -2.16 -12.95 3.92
CA ASP A 180 -2.86 -11.68 3.71
C ASP A 180 -2.03 -10.42 3.94
N CYS A 181 -0.75 -10.52 4.30
CA CYS A 181 0.10 -9.34 4.55
C CYS A 181 0.07 -8.34 3.38
N GLY A 182 0.07 -8.82 2.14
CA GLY A 182 -0.07 -7.97 0.95
C GLY A 182 -1.45 -7.31 0.81
N MET A 183 -2.53 -8.02 1.16
CA MET A 183 -3.88 -7.43 1.22
C MET A 183 -3.92 -6.34 2.29
N PHE A 184 -3.34 -6.58 3.46
CA PHE A 184 -3.25 -5.59 4.53
C PHE A 184 -2.47 -4.35 4.10
N VAL A 185 -1.36 -4.47 3.37
CA VAL A 185 -0.64 -3.31 2.79
C VAL A 185 -1.55 -2.46 1.89
N CYS A 186 -2.32 -3.09 1.01
CA CYS A 186 -3.32 -2.39 0.18
C CYS A 186 -4.35 -1.65 1.04
N LEU A 187 -4.86 -2.30 2.09
CA LEU A 187 -5.82 -1.70 3.02
C LEU A 187 -5.23 -0.59 3.87
N PHE A 188 -3.96 -0.68 4.29
CA PHE A 188 -3.27 0.36 5.05
C PHE A 188 -3.14 1.63 4.21
N ALA A 189 -2.68 1.52 2.96
CA ALA A 189 -2.59 2.67 2.05
C ALA A 189 -3.97 3.30 1.80
N ARG A 190 -4.99 2.47 1.60
CA ARG A 190 -6.39 2.90 1.43
C ARG A 190 -6.92 3.64 2.67
N ASN A 191 -6.81 3.02 3.84
CA ASN A 191 -7.22 3.58 5.13
C ASN A 191 -6.55 4.92 5.37
N ARG A 192 -5.26 4.99 5.08
CA ARG A 192 -4.47 6.19 5.32
C ARG A 192 -4.82 7.34 4.38
N LEU A 193 -5.16 7.04 3.12
CA LEU A 193 -5.67 8.03 2.18
C LEU A 193 -7.03 8.59 2.61
N PHE A 194 -7.91 7.74 3.15
CA PHE A 194 -9.26 8.14 3.56
C PHE A 194 -9.36 8.63 5.01
N GLU A 195 -8.27 8.59 5.77
CA GLU A 195 -8.24 8.85 7.22
C GLU A 195 -9.30 8.03 7.96
N ARG A 196 -9.44 6.75 7.60
CA ARG A 196 -10.46 5.83 8.11
C ARG A 196 -9.86 4.49 8.47
N THR A 197 -10.49 3.79 9.40
CA THR A 197 -10.18 2.41 9.74
C THR A 197 -11.34 1.51 9.32
N PHE A 198 -11.13 0.68 8.30
CA PHE A 198 -12.03 -0.44 8.06
C PHE A 198 -11.83 -1.49 9.16
N LYS A 199 -12.92 -1.88 9.84
CA LYS A 199 -12.92 -3.03 10.73
C LYS A 199 -12.89 -4.29 9.87
N ILE A 200 -11.81 -5.06 9.96
CA ILE A 200 -11.72 -6.35 9.31
C ILE A 200 -12.13 -7.42 10.34
N ASN A 201 -12.81 -8.44 9.89
CA ASN A 201 -13.11 -9.67 10.60
C ASN A 201 -13.01 -10.82 9.58
N LYS A 202 -13.12 -12.07 10.03
CA LYS A 202 -12.99 -13.24 9.14
C LYS A 202 -13.92 -13.18 7.92
N GLU A 203 -15.13 -12.66 8.09
CA GLU A 203 -16.11 -12.53 7.01
C GLU A 203 -15.69 -11.46 5.99
N THR A 204 -15.38 -10.24 6.46
CA THR A 204 -15.00 -9.08 5.63
C THR A 204 -13.62 -9.23 4.97
N LEU A 205 -12.71 -10.02 5.55
CA LEU A 205 -11.38 -10.26 5.00
C LEU A 205 -11.47 -10.85 3.57
N SER A 206 -12.33 -11.86 3.38
CA SER A 206 -12.58 -12.44 2.06
C SER A 206 -13.20 -11.42 1.08
N ILE A 207 -14.04 -10.50 1.56
CA ILE A 207 -14.59 -9.43 0.75
C ILE A 207 -13.53 -8.43 0.33
N PHE A 208 -12.56 -8.09 1.18
CA PHE A 208 -11.52 -7.12 0.81
C PHE A 208 -10.64 -7.60 -0.35
N ARG A 209 -10.38 -8.91 -0.43
CA ARG A 209 -9.71 -9.48 -1.60
C ARG A 209 -10.54 -9.31 -2.88
N LEU A 210 -11.84 -9.56 -2.80
CA LEU A 210 -12.77 -9.34 -3.93
C LEU A 210 -12.90 -7.86 -4.31
N ILE A 211 -12.89 -6.96 -3.32
CA ILE A 211 -12.85 -5.51 -3.54
C ILE A 211 -11.60 -5.12 -4.32
N ILE A 212 -10.43 -5.57 -3.87
CA ILE A 212 -9.16 -5.28 -4.53
C ILE A 212 -9.18 -5.85 -5.97
N ALA A 213 -9.67 -7.08 -6.15
CA ALA A 213 -9.83 -7.68 -7.47
C ALA A 213 -10.72 -6.85 -8.40
N HIS A 214 -11.89 -6.43 -7.90
CA HIS A 214 -12.83 -5.61 -8.66
C HIS A 214 -12.22 -4.24 -9.02
N GLU A 215 -11.59 -3.56 -8.07
CA GLU A 215 -10.93 -2.26 -8.32
C GLU A 215 -9.76 -2.39 -9.31
N ILE A 216 -9.05 -3.52 -9.31
CA ILE A 216 -8.00 -3.85 -10.30
C ILE A 216 -8.61 -4.08 -11.69
N ILE A 217 -9.71 -4.85 -11.81
CA ILE A 217 -10.42 -5.05 -13.09
C ILE A 217 -10.87 -3.71 -13.67
N GLU A 218 -11.50 -2.89 -12.82
CA GLU A 218 -12.11 -1.61 -13.18
C GLU A 218 -11.11 -0.46 -13.30
N LYS A 219 -9.86 -0.68 -12.85
CA LYS A 219 -8.76 0.29 -12.85
C LYS A 219 -9.10 1.60 -12.12
N LYS A 220 -9.90 1.51 -11.05
CA LYS A 220 -10.33 2.65 -10.23
C LYS A 220 -10.67 2.22 -8.82
N ILE A 221 -10.49 3.13 -7.86
CA ILE A 221 -11.00 2.95 -6.50
C ILE A 221 -12.52 3.19 -6.50
N LEU A 222 -13.28 2.19 -6.06
CA LEU A 222 -14.75 2.18 -6.10
C LEU A 222 -15.35 2.41 -4.71
N TYR A 223 -14.82 1.72 -3.71
CA TYR A 223 -15.51 1.52 -2.42
C TYR A 223 -15.04 2.49 -1.32
N HIS A 224 -15.19 3.79 -1.52
CA HIS A 224 -14.61 4.84 -0.66
C HIS A 224 -15.42 5.13 0.63
N THR A 225 -16.48 4.38 0.92
CA THR A 225 -17.30 4.48 2.14
C THR A 225 -17.27 3.17 2.93
N ASN A 226 -17.71 3.18 4.20
CA ASN A 226 -17.73 1.97 5.02
C ASN A 226 -18.46 0.85 4.29
N VAL A 227 -17.76 -0.27 4.09
CA VAL A 227 -18.33 -1.47 3.50
C VAL A 227 -19.15 -2.17 4.58
N GLN A 228 -20.46 -2.26 4.36
CA GLN A 228 -21.32 -3.16 5.12
C GLN A 228 -21.73 -4.31 4.20
N LEU A 229 -21.62 -5.53 4.71
CA LEU A 229 -22.10 -6.72 4.03
C LEU A 229 -23.62 -6.74 4.13
N LYS A 230 -24.28 -7.04 3.02
CA LYS A 230 -25.67 -7.50 3.00
C LYS A 230 -25.70 -9.01 2.95
#